data_AF-A0AAT9TJA0-F1
#
_entry.id   AF-A0AAT9TJA0-F1
#
_cell.length_a   1.000
_cell.length_b   1.000
_cell.length_c   1.000
_cell.angle_alpha   90.00
_cell.angle_beta   90.00
_cell.angle_gamma   90.00
#
_symmetry.space_group_name_H-M   'P 1'
#
loop_
_entity.id
_entity.type
_entity.pdbx_description
1 polymer ?
#
loop_
_entity_poly.entity_id
_entity_poly.type
_entity_poly.pdbx_seq_one_letter_code
_entity_poly.pdbx_strand_id
1 'polypeptide(L)'
;MRRPDQQTTTRPTPDAAPGTPPDAPPAEATGVGAHPPEPGTQGLAEATGPGAQRLADATGPRTRSLADATGAARPPDPTGSRPTGDLTTEAVLAPYLRGQAAEFLRSLRLHHEHSAPAESGGRDAAAATRALRRSARRISGCLHTFRAALDPLWADQLRAELAWLSGILAREHAYAGRLTRLVEALHQLSGPALPAARGVRAAGDSAASDLQGRAALGVGAARAGALLERRLTLARTRSHSAALQALGSSRFHAVADAVALLASDVPLAPGPAGRTAEALMEPAEHAEQRLLTAVAALPPDDTEPYNEAQDAAWHQTRLLLRLHRYAHEVVLGAADPALTGAGHALDLHRDAVEAAGAAAAAARTPRIAPATAYALGVLHADQRHEVEAARAVFRETWPYAAALSTP
;
A
#
# COMPACT_ATOMS: atom_id res chain seq x y z
N MET A 1 38.76 29.00 -69.78
CA MET A 1 38.17 30.35 -69.89
C MET A 1 36.96 30.46 -68.95
N ARG A 2 36.99 31.47 -68.09
CA ARG A 2 35.89 32.18 -67.38
C ARG A 2 34.81 31.41 -66.58
N ARG A 3 34.93 31.55 -65.25
CA ARG A 3 33.86 31.79 -64.24
C ARG A 3 32.89 32.93 -64.67
N PRO A 4 31.64 33.04 -64.15
CA PRO A 4 31.45 33.58 -62.78
C PRO A 4 30.20 33.10 -61.99
N ASP A 5 30.17 33.63 -60.77
CA ASP A 5 29.35 33.36 -59.59
C ASP A 5 27.95 34.04 -59.56
N GLN A 6 27.14 33.63 -58.57
CA GLN A 6 26.28 34.43 -57.66
C GLN A 6 24.74 34.23 -57.67
N GLN A 7 24.21 34.10 -56.43
CA GLN A 7 23.10 34.84 -55.77
C GLN A 7 22.23 33.86 -54.94
N THR A 8 22.29 33.74 -53.59
CA THR A 8 22.10 34.65 -52.43
C THR A 8 20.61 34.81 -52.01
N THR A 9 20.31 34.46 -50.73
CA THR A 9 19.27 35.05 -49.83
C THR A 9 17.79 34.64 -50.08
N THR A 10 16.89 34.31 -49.15
CA THR A 10 16.70 34.59 -47.70
C THR A 10 15.70 33.57 -47.08
N ARG A 11 15.69 33.49 -45.74
CA ARG A 11 14.71 32.86 -44.83
C ARG A 11 13.28 33.44 -44.96
N PRO A 12 12.24 32.68 -44.54
CA PRO A 12 11.33 33.22 -43.52
C PRO A 12 10.93 32.22 -42.40
N THR A 13 10.39 32.84 -41.34
CA THR A 13 9.96 32.46 -39.97
C THR A 13 8.90 31.34 -39.88
N PRO A 14 8.77 30.60 -38.74
CA PRO A 14 7.79 29.52 -38.60
C PRO A 14 6.43 30.03 -38.09
N ASP A 15 5.35 29.36 -38.52
CA ASP A 15 4.01 29.49 -37.92
C ASP A 15 3.32 28.11 -37.83
N ALA A 16 2.54 27.97 -36.77
CA ALA A 16 1.48 27.00 -36.47
C ALA A 16 1.76 25.48 -36.38
N ALA A 17 1.59 24.95 -35.16
CA ALA A 17 1.25 23.56 -34.84
C ALA A 17 -0.24 23.25 -35.22
N PRO A 18 -0.76 21.99 -35.23
CA PRO A 18 -0.88 21.15 -34.02
C PRO A 18 -0.77 19.62 -34.24
N GLY A 19 -0.69 18.85 -33.15
CA GLY A 19 -0.97 17.41 -33.17
C GLY A 19 -0.35 16.59 -32.03
N THR A 20 -1.01 16.57 -30.88
CA THR A 20 -0.73 15.65 -29.74
C THR A 20 -1.61 14.39 -29.83
N PRO A 21 -1.08 13.21 -29.47
CA PRO A 21 -1.88 12.11 -28.89
C PRO A 21 -1.19 11.55 -27.59
N PRO A 22 -1.84 10.68 -26.77
CA PRO A 22 -2.27 11.06 -25.43
C PRO A 22 -1.80 10.15 -24.26
N ASP A 23 -2.23 10.56 -23.07
CA ASP A 23 -2.52 9.82 -21.82
C ASP A 23 -1.41 9.43 -20.84
N ALA A 24 -1.25 10.31 -19.84
CA ALA A 24 -0.85 10.01 -18.46
C ALA A 24 -2.02 10.34 -17.50
N PRO A 25 -2.24 9.57 -16.42
CA PRO A 25 -3.44 9.70 -15.56
C PRO A 25 -3.37 10.91 -14.60
N PRO A 26 -4.53 11.39 -14.09
CA PRO A 26 -4.66 12.75 -13.57
C PRO A 26 -4.19 12.91 -12.13
N ALA A 27 -3.53 14.04 -11.87
CA ALA A 27 -3.32 14.61 -10.55
C ALA A 27 -4.46 15.59 -10.25
N GLU A 28 -5.09 15.42 -9.08
CA GLU A 28 -6.19 16.27 -8.60
C GLU A 28 -5.71 17.71 -8.33
N ALA A 29 -6.58 18.64 -8.72
CA ALA A 29 -6.34 20.07 -8.72
C ALA A 29 -6.52 20.71 -7.34
N THR A 30 -5.57 21.56 -6.95
CA THR A 30 -5.72 22.54 -5.88
C THR A 30 -5.35 23.93 -6.40
N GLY A 31 -6.31 24.86 -6.30
CA GLY A 31 -6.05 26.27 -6.02
C GLY A 31 -6.09 27.25 -7.21
N VAL A 32 -7.08 28.15 -7.17
CA VAL A 32 -6.88 29.55 -7.58
C VAL A 32 -7.52 30.45 -6.52
N GLY A 33 -6.66 31.05 -5.70
CA GLY A 33 -6.98 32.16 -4.81
C GLY A 33 -6.01 33.30 -5.11
N ALA A 34 -6.57 34.47 -5.38
CA ALA A 34 -5.88 35.66 -5.86
C ALA A 34 -5.05 36.37 -4.76
N HIS A 35 -3.93 36.96 -5.16
CA HIS A 35 -3.20 38.06 -4.50
C HIS A 35 -3.77 39.42 -5.01
N PRO A 36 -3.47 40.63 -4.50
CA PRO A 36 -2.57 41.08 -3.39
C PRO A 36 -3.21 42.25 -2.56
N PRO A 37 -2.53 43.26 -1.94
CA PRO A 37 -1.11 43.45 -1.53
C PRO A 37 -0.89 43.95 -0.06
N GLU A 38 0.39 43.91 0.34
CA GLU A 38 1.06 44.63 1.44
C GLU A 38 0.80 46.16 1.49
N PRO A 39 0.97 46.82 2.66
CA PRO A 39 2.22 47.58 2.88
C PRO A 39 2.72 47.71 4.36
N GLY A 40 4.06 47.77 4.52
CA GLY A 40 4.72 48.98 5.07
C GLY A 40 5.16 49.03 6.55
N THR A 41 6.44 48.75 6.77
CA THR A 41 7.44 49.40 7.67
C THR A 41 7.03 50.33 8.84
N GLN A 42 7.62 50.06 10.02
CA GLN A 42 8.27 50.96 11.04
C GLN A 42 8.35 50.15 12.36
N GLY A 43 9.40 50.02 13.18
CA GLY A 43 10.55 50.87 13.54
C GLY A 43 10.56 51.03 15.08
N LEU A 44 11.74 51.00 15.73
CA LEU A 44 12.09 51.20 17.19
C LEU A 44 12.40 49.88 17.95
N ALA A 45 13.65 49.52 18.31
CA ALA A 45 14.61 50.11 19.28
C ALA A 45 13.97 50.26 20.68
N GLU A 46 14.51 49.87 21.85
CA GLU A 46 15.86 49.74 22.42
C GLU A 46 15.65 49.07 23.82
N ALA A 47 16.47 48.12 24.30
CA ALA A 47 17.60 48.32 25.23
C ALA A 47 17.46 47.53 26.56
N THR A 48 18.63 47.06 27.04
CA THR A 48 19.02 46.79 28.46
C THR A 48 18.87 45.36 29.02
N GLY A 49 19.99 44.62 29.08
CA GLY A 49 20.27 43.61 30.13
C GLY A 49 21.20 44.20 31.20
N PRO A 50 21.98 43.44 32.00
CA PRO A 50 21.84 42.06 32.52
C PRO A 50 22.05 42.01 34.08
N GLY A 51 21.95 40.83 34.72
CA GLY A 51 22.17 40.72 36.19
C GLY A 51 22.41 39.32 36.76
N ALA A 52 23.68 38.91 36.77
CA ALA A 52 24.45 37.95 37.59
C ALA A 52 23.82 37.08 38.73
N GLN A 53 24.08 35.78 38.60
CA GLN A 53 24.67 34.78 39.53
C GLN A 53 25.00 35.14 41.01
N ARG A 54 24.68 34.19 41.93
CA ARG A 54 25.55 33.49 42.93
C ARG A 54 24.65 32.73 43.94
N LEU A 55 24.71 31.41 44.15
CA LEU A 55 25.73 30.52 44.75
C LEU A 55 25.92 30.68 46.28
N ALA A 56 25.50 29.66 47.05
CA ALA A 56 26.07 29.15 48.33
C ALA A 56 25.16 27.97 48.80
N ASP A 57 25.58 26.70 48.69
CA ASP A 57 26.44 25.91 49.59
C ASP A 57 25.76 25.47 50.91
N ALA A 58 25.67 24.14 51.12
CA ALA A 58 26.20 23.43 52.30
C ALA A 58 25.65 21.97 52.47
N THR A 59 26.56 21.00 52.26
CA THR A 59 26.90 19.88 53.18
C THR A 59 25.91 18.70 53.41
N GLY A 60 26.27 17.50 52.92
CA GLY A 60 25.74 16.18 53.37
C GLY A 60 26.51 15.64 54.59
N PRO A 61 26.70 14.31 54.79
CA PRO A 61 25.85 13.14 54.51
C PRO A 61 25.63 12.28 55.80
N ARG A 62 24.62 11.37 55.82
CA ARG A 62 24.60 10.22 56.77
C ARG A 62 24.06 8.95 56.12
N THR A 63 24.66 7.84 56.53
CA THR A 63 24.67 6.51 55.93
C THR A 63 23.84 5.50 56.76
N ARG A 64 23.43 4.41 56.08
CA ARG A 64 23.00 3.08 56.59
C ARG A 64 21.60 3.04 57.24
N SER A 65 20.77 2.01 57.08
CA SER A 65 21.05 0.58 56.88
C SER A 65 19.88 -0.15 56.22
N LEU A 66 20.19 -1.15 55.40
CA LEU A 66 19.29 -2.25 55.03
C LEU A 66 19.00 -3.14 56.25
N ALA A 67 17.76 -3.66 56.35
CA ALA A 67 17.46 -5.03 56.79
C ALA A 67 15.98 -5.36 56.50
N ASP A 68 15.82 -6.31 55.56
CA ASP A 68 14.85 -7.41 55.51
C ASP A 68 13.34 -7.14 55.56
N ALA A 69 12.79 -7.08 54.35
CA ALA A 69 11.41 -7.41 54.04
C ALA A 69 11.27 -8.94 53.85
N THR A 70 10.37 -9.57 54.60
CA THR A 70 9.77 -10.86 54.24
C THR A 70 8.25 -10.72 54.38
N GLY A 71 7.66 -10.05 53.39
CA GLY A 71 6.21 -9.90 53.22
C GLY A 71 5.69 -10.88 52.17
N ALA A 72 4.70 -11.67 52.57
CA ALA A 72 4.09 -12.76 51.82
C ALA A 72 3.69 -12.40 50.38
N ALA A 73 4.02 -13.30 49.44
CA ALA A 73 3.58 -13.24 48.05
C ALA A 73 2.07 -13.52 47.95
N ARG A 74 1.31 -12.50 47.55
CA ARG A 74 -0.08 -12.61 47.06
C ARG A 74 -0.03 -12.64 45.52
N PRO A 75 -0.79 -13.51 44.84
CA PRO A 75 -0.75 -13.62 43.39
C PRO A 75 -1.30 -12.34 42.71
N PRO A 76 -0.84 -11.99 41.50
CA PRO A 76 -1.31 -10.82 40.78
C PRO A 76 -2.73 -11.04 40.24
N ASP A 77 -3.60 -10.08 40.54
CA ASP A 77 -4.98 -9.99 40.03
C ASP A 77 -4.98 -9.67 38.53
N PRO A 78 -5.77 -10.37 37.67
CA PRO A 78 -5.75 -10.19 36.23
C PRO A 78 -6.80 -9.19 35.74
N THR A 79 -6.86 -7.98 36.28
CA THR A 79 -7.65 -6.88 35.66
C THR A 79 -7.07 -5.53 36.04
N GLY A 80 -5.91 -5.20 35.46
CA GLY A 80 -5.43 -3.81 35.40
C GLY A 80 -6.18 -3.08 34.30
N SER A 81 -7.46 -2.72 34.53
CA SER A 81 -8.10 -1.66 33.75
C SER A 81 -7.32 -0.37 34.01
N ARG A 82 -6.47 0.02 33.06
CA ARG A 82 -5.81 1.34 33.07
C ARG A 82 -6.92 2.40 33.19
N PRO A 83 -6.78 3.40 34.07
CA PRO A 83 -7.73 4.50 34.12
C PRO A 83 -7.62 5.28 32.81
N THR A 84 -8.59 5.08 31.91
CA THR A 84 -8.66 5.71 30.58
C THR A 84 -9.19 7.15 30.62
N GLY A 85 -9.51 7.68 31.81
CA GLY A 85 -10.18 8.98 31.97
C GLY A 85 -9.32 10.23 31.72
N ASP A 86 -8.00 10.15 31.81
CA ASP A 86 -7.13 11.35 31.83
C ASP A 86 -6.08 11.40 30.71
N LEU A 87 -6.12 10.48 29.74
CA LEU A 87 -5.14 10.46 28.65
C LEU A 87 -5.48 11.54 27.62
N THR A 88 -4.49 12.37 27.28
CA THR A 88 -4.59 13.34 26.19
C THR A 88 -4.49 12.64 24.84
N THR A 89 -4.98 13.29 23.78
CA THR A 89 -4.80 12.87 22.39
C THR A 89 -3.33 12.61 22.07
N GLU A 90 -2.44 13.48 22.56
CA GLU A 90 -0.99 13.33 22.45
C GLU A 90 -0.49 12.03 23.12
N ALA A 91 -0.96 11.73 24.34
CA ALA A 91 -0.53 10.57 25.11
C ALA A 91 -0.89 9.23 24.45
N VAL A 92 -1.86 9.20 23.53
CA VAL A 92 -2.24 8.01 22.75
C VAL A 92 -1.55 7.97 21.39
N LEU A 93 -1.62 9.07 20.63
CA LEU A 93 -1.15 9.12 19.25
C LEU A 93 0.38 9.10 19.16
N ALA A 94 1.07 9.85 20.02
CA ALA A 94 2.52 10.00 19.93
C ALA A 94 3.28 8.68 20.20
N PRO A 95 2.97 7.91 21.27
CA PRO A 95 3.62 6.61 21.48
C PRO A 95 3.38 5.62 20.35
N TYR A 96 2.18 5.62 19.75
CA TYR A 96 1.88 4.74 18.61
C TYR A 96 2.74 5.09 17.38
N LEU A 97 2.78 6.37 17.00
CA LEU A 97 3.58 6.83 15.86
C LEU A 97 5.08 6.59 16.08
N ARG A 98 5.58 6.88 17.29
CA ARG A 98 6.98 6.58 17.66
C ARG A 98 7.28 5.08 17.59
N GLY A 99 6.36 4.23 18.05
CA GLY A 99 6.47 2.77 17.95
C GLY A 99 6.54 2.28 16.50
N GLN A 100 5.68 2.79 15.61
CA GLN A 100 5.72 2.44 14.19
C GLN A 100 6.97 2.99 13.48
N ALA A 101 7.44 4.18 13.86
CA ALA A 101 8.68 4.76 13.35
C ALA A 101 9.91 3.93 13.78
N ALA A 102 9.97 3.49 15.03
CA ALA A 102 11.02 2.60 15.52
C ALA A 102 11.03 1.27 14.75
N GLU A 103 9.85 0.68 14.50
CA GLU A 103 9.74 -0.54 13.70
C GLU A 103 10.15 -0.33 12.24
N PHE A 104 9.82 0.84 11.65
CA PHE A 104 10.32 1.23 10.34
C PHE A 104 11.85 1.25 10.30
N LEU A 105 12.51 1.97 11.21
CA LEU A 105 13.98 2.07 11.26
C LEU A 105 14.64 0.71 11.56
N ARG A 106 14.03 -0.10 12.42
CA ARG A 106 14.48 -1.48 12.69
C ARG A 106 14.42 -2.33 11.44
N SER A 107 13.29 -2.33 10.74
CA SER A 107 13.11 -3.08 9.50
C SER A 107 14.04 -2.61 8.38
N LEU A 108 14.37 -1.31 8.34
CA LEU A 108 15.34 -0.77 7.41
C LEU A 108 16.76 -1.26 7.69
N ARG A 109 17.16 -1.26 8.98
CA ARG A 109 18.46 -1.82 9.40
C ARG A 109 18.57 -3.30 9.05
N LEU A 110 17.54 -4.09 9.37
CA LEU A 110 17.47 -5.51 8.99
C LEU A 110 17.53 -5.66 7.48
N HIS A 111 16.85 -4.82 6.70
CA HIS A 111 16.93 -4.88 5.25
C HIS A 111 18.37 -4.65 4.75
N HIS A 112 19.11 -3.70 5.32
CA HIS A 112 20.51 -3.46 4.97
C HIS A 112 21.41 -4.64 5.32
N GLU A 113 21.25 -5.21 6.52
CA GLU A 113 22.01 -6.39 6.99
C GLU A 113 21.80 -7.62 6.10
N HIS A 114 20.56 -7.87 5.68
CA HIS A 114 20.20 -9.05 4.88
C HIS A 114 20.30 -8.82 3.36
N SER A 115 20.56 -7.58 2.91
CA SER A 115 20.79 -7.27 1.48
C SER A 115 22.21 -7.59 1.01
N ALA A 116 23.12 -7.95 1.92
CA ALA A 116 24.43 -8.48 1.58
C ALA A 116 24.31 -9.84 0.86
N PRO A 117 25.19 -10.17 -0.10
CA PRO A 117 25.08 -11.38 -0.92
C PRO A 117 25.48 -12.62 -0.12
N ALA A 118 24.57 -13.11 0.71
CA ALA A 118 24.63 -14.46 1.28
C ALA A 118 23.41 -15.25 0.76
N GLU A 119 23.65 -16.44 0.22
CA GLU A 119 22.65 -17.27 -0.47
C GLU A 119 21.43 -17.66 0.39
N SER A 120 21.45 -17.39 1.69
CA SER A 120 20.33 -17.61 2.64
C SER A 120 19.58 -16.34 3.06
N GLY A 121 20.08 -15.12 2.76
CA GLY A 121 19.51 -13.85 3.25
C GLY A 121 18.26 -13.35 2.52
N GLY A 122 17.90 -13.95 1.38
CA GLY A 122 16.80 -13.45 0.53
C GLY A 122 15.41 -13.51 1.17
N ARG A 123 15.12 -14.53 1.99
CA ARG A 123 13.83 -14.64 2.70
C ARG A 123 13.71 -13.61 3.81
N ASP A 124 14.79 -13.36 4.53
CA ASP A 124 14.86 -12.42 5.63
C ASP A 124 14.83 -10.98 5.12
N ALA A 125 15.53 -10.68 4.01
CA ALA A 125 15.43 -9.41 3.32
C ALA A 125 13.99 -9.14 2.83
N ALA A 126 13.30 -10.15 2.28
CA ALA A 126 11.91 -10.03 1.87
C ALA A 126 10.96 -9.83 3.07
N ALA A 127 11.24 -10.44 4.22
CA ALA A 127 10.49 -10.25 5.46
C ALA A 127 10.70 -8.83 6.01
N ALA A 128 11.93 -8.33 6.00
CA ALA A 128 12.28 -6.97 6.38
C ALA A 128 11.57 -5.94 5.48
N THR A 129 11.59 -6.10 4.15
CA THR A 129 10.84 -5.23 3.22
C THR A 129 9.34 -5.29 3.47
N ARG A 130 8.78 -6.47 3.79
CA ARG A 130 7.37 -6.60 4.16
C ARG A 130 7.05 -5.84 5.45
N ALA A 131 7.91 -5.93 6.47
CA ALA A 131 7.76 -5.19 7.73
C ALA A 131 7.87 -3.68 7.49
N LEU A 132 8.85 -3.22 6.71
CA LEU A 132 9.07 -1.83 6.32
C LEU A 132 7.85 -1.23 5.62
N ARG A 133 7.26 -1.95 4.67
CA ARG A 133 6.02 -1.52 4.00
C ARG A 133 4.83 -1.49 4.96
N ARG A 134 4.79 -2.39 5.94
CA ARG A 134 3.69 -2.48 6.91
C ARG A 134 3.71 -1.28 7.85
N SER A 135 4.87 -0.94 8.43
CA SER A 135 5.05 0.24 9.28
C SER A 135 4.81 1.54 8.50
N ALA A 136 5.37 1.67 7.29
CA ALA A 136 5.14 2.85 6.43
C ALA A 136 3.65 3.11 6.15
N ARG A 137 2.86 2.06 5.87
CA ARG A 137 1.42 2.18 5.61
C ARG A 137 0.62 2.49 6.87
N ARG A 138 1.04 1.99 8.03
CA ARG A 138 0.43 2.35 9.33
C ARG A 138 0.67 3.80 9.68
N ILE A 139 1.90 4.28 9.53
CA ILE A 139 2.23 5.70 9.70
C ILE A 139 1.37 6.54 8.74
N SER A 140 1.45 6.26 7.44
CA SER A 140 0.68 6.95 6.39
C SER A 140 -0.84 6.95 6.66
N GLY A 141 -1.40 5.84 7.14
CA GLY A 141 -2.81 5.72 7.50
C GLY A 141 -3.19 6.54 8.73
N CYS A 142 -2.34 6.58 9.75
CA CYS A 142 -2.58 7.40 10.94
C CYS A 142 -2.48 8.89 10.62
N LEU A 143 -1.49 9.29 9.79
CA LEU A 143 -1.38 10.66 9.29
C LEU A 143 -2.60 11.08 8.47
N HIS A 144 -3.23 10.13 7.75
CA HIS A 144 -4.46 10.39 7.00
C HIS A 144 -5.66 10.60 7.92
N THR A 145 -5.93 9.67 8.84
CA THR A 145 -7.12 9.71 9.70
C THR A 145 -7.04 10.83 10.74
N PHE A 146 -5.89 10.98 11.39
CA PHE A 146 -5.69 11.95 12.47
C PHE A 146 -5.03 13.26 12.00
N ARG A 147 -5.17 13.59 10.71
CA ARG A 147 -4.58 14.79 10.10
C ARG A 147 -4.90 16.08 10.87
N ALA A 148 -6.10 16.19 11.43
CA ALA A 148 -6.52 17.37 12.19
C ALA A 148 -5.78 17.56 13.53
N ALA A 149 -5.18 16.51 14.09
CA ALA A 149 -4.40 16.56 15.33
C ALA A 149 -2.91 16.85 15.11
N LEU A 150 -2.45 16.83 13.86
CA LEU A 150 -1.06 16.95 13.45
C LEU A 150 -0.86 18.23 12.59
N ASP A 151 0.38 18.65 12.37
CA ASP A 151 0.67 19.64 11.33
C ASP A 151 0.19 19.10 9.95
N PRO A 152 -0.82 19.73 9.32
CA PRO A 152 -1.42 19.20 8.11
C PRO A 152 -0.48 19.18 6.90
N LEU A 153 0.39 20.20 6.76
CA LEU A 153 1.30 20.30 5.62
C LEU A 153 2.39 19.23 5.71
N TRP A 154 2.97 19.08 6.90
CA TRP A 154 3.94 18.03 7.19
C TRP A 154 3.34 16.64 6.99
N ALA A 155 2.12 16.41 7.51
CA ALA A 155 1.44 15.11 7.41
C ALA A 155 1.17 14.73 5.95
N ASP A 156 0.73 15.68 5.11
CA ASP A 156 0.48 15.43 3.70
C ASP A 156 1.76 15.16 2.91
N GLN A 157 2.83 15.91 3.18
CA GLN A 157 4.12 15.70 2.54
C GLN A 157 4.69 14.31 2.90
N LEU A 158 4.76 13.96 4.18
CA LEU A 158 5.28 12.67 4.62
C LEU A 158 4.42 11.51 4.12
N ARG A 159 3.09 11.68 4.06
CA ARG A 159 2.16 10.69 3.51
C ARG A 159 2.43 10.40 2.03
N ALA A 160 2.64 11.43 1.21
CA ALA A 160 2.96 11.27 -0.21
C ALA A 160 4.28 10.50 -0.41
N GLU A 161 5.29 10.82 0.39
CA GLU A 161 6.59 10.16 0.34
C GLU A 161 6.55 8.70 0.81
N LEU A 162 5.84 8.40 1.91
CA LEU A 162 5.63 7.04 2.39
C LEU A 162 4.81 6.19 1.40
N ALA A 163 3.84 6.80 0.71
CA ALA A 163 3.07 6.15 -0.35
C ALA A 163 3.97 5.80 -1.54
N TRP A 164 4.82 6.74 -1.98
CA TRP A 164 5.83 6.51 -3.01
C TRP A 164 6.77 5.35 -2.64
N LEU A 165 7.39 5.40 -1.46
CA LEU A 165 8.34 4.38 -1.00
C LEU A 165 7.67 3.00 -0.89
N SER A 166 6.52 2.93 -0.23
CA SER A 166 5.81 1.66 -0.03
C SER A 166 5.29 1.07 -1.35
N GLY A 167 4.99 1.91 -2.34
CA GLY A 167 4.62 1.53 -3.69
C GLY A 167 5.79 0.94 -4.47
N ILE A 168 6.96 1.59 -4.47
CA ILE A 168 8.16 1.08 -5.15
C ILE A 168 8.57 -0.28 -4.58
N LEU A 169 8.65 -0.40 -3.25
CA LEU A 169 9.00 -1.63 -2.56
C LEU A 169 7.95 -2.74 -2.72
N ALA A 170 6.69 -2.40 -3.07
CA ALA A 170 5.63 -3.37 -3.29
C ALA A 170 5.76 -4.12 -4.63
N ARG A 171 6.28 -3.46 -5.67
CA ARG A 171 6.21 -3.93 -7.05
C ARG A 171 6.92 -5.26 -7.27
N GLU A 172 8.14 -5.41 -6.75
CA GLU A 172 8.92 -6.65 -6.94
C GLU A 172 8.16 -7.87 -6.43
N HIS A 173 7.66 -7.79 -5.20
CA HIS A 173 6.92 -8.88 -4.58
C HIS A 173 5.56 -9.12 -5.25
N ALA A 174 4.90 -8.06 -5.73
CA ALA A 174 3.65 -8.19 -6.47
C ALA A 174 3.87 -8.94 -7.80
N TYR A 175 4.95 -8.67 -8.53
CA TYR A 175 5.27 -9.44 -9.74
C TYR A 175 5.60 -10.91 -9.43
N ALA A 176 6.34 -11.18 -8.35
CA ALA A 176 6.65 -12.56 -7.94
C ALA A 176 5.39 -13.35 -7.53
N GLY A 177 4.52 -12.76 -6.71
CA GLY A 177 3.26 -13.38 -6.30
C GLY A 177 2.32 -13.61 -7.49
N ARG A 178 2.20 -12.60 -8.38
CA ARG A 178 1.38 -12.72 -9.59
C ARG A 178 1.89 -13.81 -10.53
N LEU A 179 3.20 -13.96 -10.69
CA LEU A 179 3.79 -15.04 -11.49
C LEU A 179 3.43 -16.41 -10.92
N THR A 180 3.62 -16.58 -9.61
CA THR A 180 3.31 -17.84 -8.89
C THR A 180 1.84 -18.21 -9.11
N ARG A 181 0.92 -17.28 -8.84
CA ARG A 181 -0.52 -17.47 -9.02
C ARG A 181 -0.90 -17.88 -10.44
N LEU A 182 -0.40 -17.16 -11.45
CA LEU A 182 -0.75 -17.42 -12.85
C LEU A 182 -0.19 -18.76 -13.36
N VAL A 183 1.02 -19.13 -12.94
CA VAL A 183 1.61 -20.41 -13.29
C VAL A 183 0.84 -21.55 -12.62
N GLU A 184 0.49 -21.43 -11.34
CA GLU A 184 -0.34 -22.41 -10.63
C GLU A 184 -1.71 -22.57 -11.28
N ALA A 185 -2.39 -21.47 -11.61
CA ALA A 185 -3.68 -21.51 -12.33
C ALA A 185 -3.55 -22.19 -13.69
N LEU A 186 -2.50 -21.91 -14.47
CA LEU A 186 -2.24 -22.61 -15.73
C LEU A 186 -2.04 -24.12 -15.54
N HIS A 187 -1.35 -24.55 -14.47
CA HIS A 187 -1.19 -25.97 -14.17
C HIS A 187 -2.52 -26.63 -13.80
N GLN A 188 -3.37 -25.95 -13.02
CA GLN A 188 -4.70 -26.45 -12.65
C GLN A 188 -5.60 -26.57 -13.89
N LEU A 189 -5.59 -25.57 -14.77
CA LEU A 189 -6.35 -25.57 -16.02
C LEU A 189 -5.81 -26.59 -17.04
N SER A 190 -4.53 -26.92 -16.98
CA SER A 190 -3.88 -27.92 -17.87
C SER A 190 -3.87 -29.34 -17.30
N GLY A 191 -4.31 -29.53 -16.05
CA GLY A 191 -4.35 -30.83 -15.37
C GLY A 191 -5.23 -31.85 -16.11
N PRO A 192 -5.07 -33.15 -15.84
CA PRO A 192 -5.86 -34.18 -16.50
C PRO A 192 -7.33 -33.97 -16.12
N ALA A 193 -8.18 -33.70 -17.11
CA ALA A 193 -9.62 -33.69 -16.93
C ALA A 193 -10.03 -34.98 -16.19
N LEU A 194 -10.71 -34.83 -15.05
CA LEU A 194 -11.31 -35.93 -14.31
C LEU A 194 -12.12 -36.82 -15.27
N PRO A 195 -12.16 -38.14 -15.03
CA PRO A 195 -12.64 -39.11 -16.01
C PRO A 195 -14.08 -38.79 -16.40
N ALA A 196 -14.29 -38.62 -17.70
CA ALA A 196 -15.61 -38.46 -18.30
C ALA A 196 -16.55 -39.53 -17.74
N ALA A 197 -17.63 -39.08 -17.11
CA ALA A 197 -18.71 -39.95 -16.69
C ALA A 197 -19.17 -40.79 -17.90
N ARG A 198 -19.31 -42.10 -17.67
CA ARG A 198 -19.64 -43.15 -18.65
C ARG A 198 -20.75 -42.75 -19.63
N GLY A 199 -20.51 -43.08 -20.90
CA GLY A 199 -21.49 -43.19 -21.99
C GLY A 199 -21.32 -42.03 -22.98
N VAL A 200 -20.99 -42.22 -24.25
CA VAL A 200 -21.48 -43.20 -25.23
C VAL A 200 -20.36 -43.49 -26.23
N ARG A 201 -20.23 -44.75 -26.65
CA ARG A 201 -19.29 -45.18 -27.69
C ARG A 201 -19.76 -44.69 -29.07
N ALA A 202 -19.05 -43.70 -29.61
CA ALA A 202 -18.88 -43.49 -31.05
C ALA A 202 -17.66 -42.57 -31.27
N ALA A 203 -16.43 -43.09 -31.22
CA ALA A 203 -15.24 -42.24 -31.34
C ALA A 203 -14.02 -43.01 -31.86
N GLY A 204 -13.88 -43.09 -33.19
CA GLY A 204 -12.62 -43.47 -33.85
C GLY A 204 -11.85 -42.23 -34.30
N ASP A 205 -12.50 -41.38 -35.10
CA ASP A 205 -11.88 -40.18 -35.67
C ASP A 205 -12.03 -38.92 -34.79
N SER A 206 -13.16 -38.79 -34.09
CA SER A 206 -13.40 -37.68 -33.14
C SER A 206 -12.48 -37.76 -31.92
N ALA A 207 -12.17 -38.97 -31.43
CA ALA A 207 -11.24 -39.16 -30.32
C ALA A 207 -9.81 -38.74 -30.68
N ALA A 208 -9.36 -39.01 -31.91
CA ALA A 208 -8.04 -38.61 -32.38
C ALA A 208 -7.94 -37.09 -32.57
N SER A 209 -8.98 -36.46 -33.13
CA SER A 209 -9.09 -34.99 -33.25
C SER A 209 -9.11 -34.31 -31.87
N ASP A 210 -9.85 -34.85 -30.91
CA ASP A 210 -9.90 -34.35 -29.54
C ASP A 210 -8.55 -34.49 -28.81
N LEU A 211 -7.84 -35.59 -29.00
CA LEU A 211 -6.49 -35.79 -28.45
C LEU A 211 -5.50 -34.81 -29.06
N GLN A 212 -5.57 -34.55 -30.37
CA GLN A 212 -4.75 -33.57 -31.08
C GLN A 212 -5.05 -32.14 -30.58
N GLY A 213 -6.33 -31.80 -30.38
CA GLY A 213 -6.78 -30.54 -29.82
C GLY A 213 -6.29 -30.34 -28.38
N ARG A 214 -6.40 -31.37 -27.52
CA ARG A 214 -5.87 -31.35 -26.15
C ARG A 214 -4.35 -31.19 -26.12
N ALA A 215 -3.63 -31.87 -26.99
CA ALA A 215 -2.17 -31.71 -27.11
C ALA A 215 -1.80 -30.28 -27.54
N ALA A 216 -2.54 -29.69 -28.48
CA ALA A 216 -2.35 -28.30 -28.90
C ALA A 216 -2.65 -27.29 -27.78
N LEU A 217 -3.68 -27.56 -26.96
CA LEU A 217 -4.01 -26.76 -25.77
C LEU A 217 -2.92 -26.87 -24.70
N GLY A 218 -2.39 -28.08 -24.45
CA GLY A 218 -1.28 -28.29 -23.54
C GLY A 218 -0.01 -27.55 -23.98
N VAL A 219 0.32 -27.59 -25.28
CA VAL A 219 1.42 -26.80 -25.86
C VAL A 219 1.13 -25.29 -25.77
N GLY A 220 -0.13 -24.88 -25.96
CA GLY A 220 -0.60 -23.50 -25.81
C GLY A 220 -0.39 -22.96 -24.39
N ALA A 221 -0.79 -23.74 -23.38
CA ALA A 221 -0.63 -23.42 -21.96
C ALA A 221 0.84 -23.38 -21.53
N ALA A 222 1.66 -24.35 -21.97
CA ALA A 222 3.10 -24.34 -21.71
C ALA A 222 3.78 -23.08 -22.30
N ARG A 223 3.43 -22.70 -23.53
CA ARG A 223 3.91 -21.46 -24.16
C ARG A 223 3.40 -20.20 -23.46
N ALA A 224 2.17 -20.21 -22.98
CA ALA A 224 1.60 -19.11 -22.19
C ALA A 224 2.35 -18.93 -20.87
N GLY A 225 2.62 -20.03 -20.17
CA GLY A 225 3.42 -20.05 -18.94
C GLY A 225 4.82 -19.47 -19.18
N ALA A 226 5.54 -19.96 -20.19
CA ALA A 226 6.87 -19.46 -20.53
C ALA A 226 6.87 -17.96 -20.91
N LEU A 227 5.83 -17.49 -21.61
CA LEU A 227 5.67 -16.07 -21.94
C LEU A 227 5.45 -15.22 -20.69
N LEU A 228 4.56 -15.65 -19.78
CA LEU A 228 4.28 -14.96 -18.53
C LEU A 228 5.51 -14.93 -17.62
N GLU A 229 6.20 -16.06 -17.48
CA GLU A 229 7.45 -16.17 -16.72
C GLU A 229 8.50 -15.19 -17.24
N ARG A 230 8.76 -15.17 -18.55
CA ARG A 230 9.69 -14.22 -19.14
C ARG A 230 9.28 -12.77 -18.85
N ARG A 231 8.01 -12.41 -19.07
CA ARG A 231 7.53 -11.02 -18.91
C ARG A 231 7.56 -10.55 -17.47
N LEU A 232 7.05 -11.36 -16.54
CA LEU A 232 6.96 -11.01 -15.13
C LEU A 232 8.33 -11.06 -14.45
N THR A 233 9.23 -11.96 -14.86
CA THR A 233 10.62 -11.97 -14.38
C THR A 233 11.36 -10.71 -14.84
N LEU A 234 11.22 -10.30 -16.10
CA LEU A 234 11.80 -9.03 -16.57
C LEU A 234 11.21 -7.81 -15.88
N ALA A 235 9.90 -7.79 -15.60
CA ALA A 235 9.28 -6.73 -14.82
C ALA A 235 9.78 -6.71 -13.37
N ARG A 236 9.94 -7.89 -12.76
CA ARG A 236 10.51 -8.06 -11.43
C ARG A 236 11.93 -7.53 -11.35
N THR A 237 12.84 -7.94 -12.23
CA THR A 237 14.23 -7.46 -12.24
C THR A 237 14.31 -5.95 -12.40
N ARG A 238 13.50 -5.36 -13.31
CA ARG A 238 13.43 -3.89 -13.45
C ARG A 238 12.92 -3.22 -12.18
N SER A 239 11.90 -3.77 -11.54
CA SER A 239 11.37 -3.24 -10.28
C SER A 239 12.36 -3.37 -9.12
N HIS A 240 13.16 -4.43 -9.11
CA HIS A 240 14.21 -4.65 -8.12
C HIS A 240 15.32 -3.59 -8.27
N SER A 241 15.84 -3.39 -9.49
CA SER A 241 16.82 -2.33 -9.73
C SER A 241 16.28 -0.93 -9.40
N ALA A 242 15.01 -0.65 -9.74
CA ALA A 242 14.37 0.62 -9.39
C ALA A 242 14.21 0.80 -7.87
N ALA A 243 13.94 -0.28 -7.12
CA ALA A 243 13.88 -0.24 -5.67
C ALA A 243 15.25 0.05 -5.05
N LEU A 244 16.31 -0.60 -5.52
CA LEU A 244 17.68 -0.33 -5.06
C LEU A 244 18.11 1.12 -5.36
N GLN A 245 17.80 1.62 -6.56
CA GLN A 245 18.06 3.02 -6.92
C GLN A 245 17.29 4.00 -6.03
N ALA A 246 16.02 3.72 -5.74
CA ALA A 246 15.20 4.54 -4.86
C ALA A 246 15.77 4.56 -3.43
N LEU A 247 16.17 3.41 -2.89
CA LEU A 247 16.79 3.30 -1.56
C LEU A 247 18.15 4.00 -1.46
N GLY A 248 18.88 4.16 -2.56
CA GLY A 248 20.11 4.94 -2.62
C GLY A 248 19.91 6.43 -2.93
N SER A 249 18.66 6.91 -3.06
CA SER A 249 18.39 8.29 -3.46
C SER A 249 18.34 9.24 -2.26
N SER A 250 18.68 10.52 -2.49
CA SER A 250 18.51 11.59 -1.49
C SER A 250 17.06 11.73 -1.02
N ARG A 251 16.10 11.48 -1.91
CA ARG A 251 14.67 11.45 -1.58
C ARG A 251 14.36 10.41 -0.51
N PHE A 252 14.91 9.20 -0.62
CA PHE A 252 14.72 8.18 0.40
C PHE A 252 15.37 8.56 1.73
N HIS A 253 16.59 9.11 1.71
CA HIS A 253 17.26 9.56 2.93
C HIS A 253 16.46 10.65 3.66
N ALA A 254 15.89 11.61 2.94
CA ALA A 254 15.02 12.62 3.53
C ALA A 254 13.78 12.01 4.22
N VAL A 255 13.21 10.93 3.66
CA VAL A 255 12.10 10.20 4.29
C VAL A 255 12.57 9.45 5.53
N ALA A 256 13.72 8.79 5.47
CA ALA A 256 14.29 8.09 6.61
C ALA A 256 14.59 9.04 7.77
N ASP A 257 15.13 10.23 7.47
CA ASP A 257 15.41 11.28 8.44
C ASP A 257 14.10 11.85 9.04
N ALA A 258 13.09 12.11 8.21
CA ALA A 258 11.77 12.55 8.70
C ALA A 258 11.12 11.51 9.63
N VAL A 259 11.26 10.21 9.33
CA VAL A 259 10.77 9.12 10.21
C VAL A 259 11.63 8.99 11.46
N ALA A 260 12.93 9.26 11.39
CA ALA A 260 13.81 9.29 12.57
C ALA A 260 13.46 10.44 13.53
N LEU A 261 13.14 11.62 12.98
CA LEU A 261 12.60 12.73 13.76
C LEU A 261 11.26 12.35 14.39
N LEU A 262 10.36 11.72 13.62
CA LEU A 262 9.06 11.23 14.11
C LEU A 262 9.18 10.24 15.29
N ALA A 263 10.26 9.45 15.34
CA ALA A 263 10.53 8.53 16.44
C ALA A 263 10.84 9.24 17.77
N SER A 264 11.28 10.50 17.71
CA SER A 264 11.63 11.32 18.87
C SER A 264 10.53 12.33 19.20
N ASP A 265 10.11 13.10 18.19
CA ASP A 265 9.15 14.19 18.33
C ASP A 265 8.02 14.08 17.31
N VAL A 266 6.79 14.33 17.75
CA VAL A 266 5.60 14.22 16.91
C VAL A 266 5.04 15.63 16.73
N PRO A 267 5.01 16.19 15.51
CA PRO A 267 4.55 17.54 15.27
C PRO A 267 3.02 17.62 15.38
N LEU A 268 2.57 17.84 16.61
CA LEU A 268 1.16 18.00 16.93
C LEU A 268 0.71 19.44 16.63
N ALA A 269 -0.51 19.59 16.13
CA ALA A 269 -1.07 20.92 15.92
C ALA A 269 -1.34 21.60 17.27
N PRO A 270 -1.13 22.91 17.39
CA PRO A 270 -1.49 23.67 18.59
C PRO A 270 -3.02 23.63 18.77
N GLY A 271 -3.50 23.14 19.92
CA GLY A 271 -4.93 23.03 20.24
C GLY A 271 -5.42 21.60 20.49
N PRO A 272 -5.45 20.70 19.48
CA PRO A 272 -5.96 19.33 19.64
C PRO A 272 -5.10 18.44 20.55
N ALA A 273 -3.80 18.74 20.72
CA ALA A 273 -2.88 17.96 21.55
C ALA A 273 -3.32 17.82 23.03
N GLY A 274 -3.92 18.88 23.58
CA GLY A 274 -4.40 18.93 24.97
C GLY A 274 -5.84 18.44 25.18
N ARG A 275 -6.53 17.99 24.11
CA ARG A 275 -7.87 17.42 24.24
C ARG A 275 -7.81 16.01 24.80
N THR A 276 -8.92 15.56 25.39
CA THR A 276 -9.09 14.17 25.84
C THR A 276 -8.88 13.19 24.70
N ALA A 277 -8.49 11.95 25.02
CA ALA A 277 -8.33 10.88 24.03
C ALA A 277 -9.64 10.60 23.25
N GLU A 278 -10.80 10.97 23.79
CA GLU A 278 -12.09 10.94 23.10
C GLU A 278 -12.10 11.75 21.79
N ALA A 279 -11.26 12.79 21.66
CA ALA A 279 -11.12 13.54 20.43
C ALA A 279 -10.53 12.72 19.26
N LEU A 280 -9.92 11.56 19.53
CA LEU A 280 -9.49 10.60 18.52
C LEU A 280 -10.62 9.65 18.07
N MET A 281 -11.72 9.55 18.84
CA MET A 281 -12.88 8.73 18.48
C MET A 281 -13.59 9.31 17.24
N GLU A 282 -13.83 10.62 17.20
CA GLU A 282 -14.55 11.27 16.10
C GLU A 282 -13.90 11.00 14.72
N PRO A 283 -12.57 11.17 14.52
CA PRO A 283 -11.92 10.79 13.26
C PRO A 283 -12.00 9.29 12.94
N ALA A 284 -11.96 8.42 13.96
CA ALA A 284 -12.05 6.97 13.78
C ALA A 284 -13.46 6.53 13.36
N GLU A 285 -14.49 7.10 13.97
CA GLU A 285 -15.90 6.94 13.60
C GLU A 285 -16.16 7.46 12.18
N HIS A 286 -15.58 8.61 11.81
CA HIS A 286 -15.70 9.12 10.44
C HIS A 286 -15.05 8.16 9.42
N ALA A 287 -13.93 7.53 9.76
CA ALA A 287 -13.32 6.51 8.90
C ALA A 287 -14.20 5.26 8.76
N GLU A 288 -14.87 4.84 9.83
CA GLU A 288 -15.87 3.76 9.82
C GLU A 288 -17.07 4.11 8.95
N GLN A 289 -17.66 5.30 9.11
CA GLN A 289 -18.80 5.77 8.32
C GLN A 289 -18.46 5.81 6.82
N ARG A 290 -17.26 6.28 6.45
CA ARG A 290 -16.78 6.27 5.06
C ARG A 290 -16.66 4.86 4.51
N LEU A 291 -16.18 3.92 5.31
CA LEU A 291 -16.11 2.51 4.96
C LEU A 291 -17.51 1.91 4.75
N LEU A 292 -18.42 2.11 5.70
CA LEU A 292 -19.80 1.62 5.60
C LEU A 292 -20.51 2.19 4.38
N THR A 293 -20.34 3.49 4.11
CA THR A 293 -20.88 4.16 2.92
C THR A 293 -20.32 3.56 1.64
N ALA A 294 -19.01 3.29 1.59
CA ALA A 294 -18.39 2.68 0.40
C ALA A 294 -18.85 1.24 0.19
N VAL A 295 -19.01 0.45 1.27
CA VAL A 295 -19.53 -0.91 1.21
C VAL A 295 -20.99 -0.92 0.74
N ALA A 296 -21.82 -0.01 1.25
CA ALA A 296 -23.21 0.13 0.82
C ALA A 296 -23.34 0.57 -0.66
N ALA A 297 -22.34 1.26 -1.20
CA ALA A 297 -22.28 1.66 -2.61
C ALA A 297 -21.68 0.59 -3.54
N LEU A 298 -21.30 -0.59 -3.03
CA LEU A 298 -20.76 -1.66 -3.87
C LEU A 298 -21.84 -2.23 -4.80
N PRO A 299 -21.47 -2.61 -6.04
CA PRO A 299 -22.42 -3.16 -7.00
C PRO A 299 -23.03 -4.48 -6.48
N PRO A 300 -24.32 -4.76 -6.77
CA PRO A 300 -24.98 -6.01 -6.37
C PRO A 300 -24.46 -7.21 -7.17
N ASP A 301 -24.69 -8.42 -6.65
CA ASP A 301 -24.21 -9.68 -7.27
C ASP A 301 -24.85 -9.97 -8.63
N ASP A 302 -26.06 -9.47 -8.88
CA ASP A 302 -26.82 -9.71 -10.11
C ASP A 302 -26.38 -8.86 -11.32
N THR A 303 -25.21 -8.21 -11.23
CA THR A 303 -24.71 -7.40 -12.34
C THR A 303 -24.05 -8.28 -13.41
N GLU A 304 -24.01 -7.79 -14.66
CA GLU A 304 -23.37 -8.49 -15.79
C GLU A 304 -22.01 -9.13 -15.44
N PRO A 305 -21.80 -10.43 -15.75
CA PRO A 305 -20.53 -11.10 -15.51
C PRO A 305 -19.38 -10.33 -16.17
N TYR A 306 -18.31 -10.07 -15.40
CA TYR A 306 -17.07 -9.43 -15.87
C TYR A 306 -17.12 -7.92 -16.17
N ASN A 307 -17.80 -7.13 -15.35
CA ASN A 307 -17.68 -5.68 -15.45
C ASN A 307 -16.41 -5.13 -14.75
N GLU A 308 -15.35 -4.85 -15.51
CA GLU A 308 -14.09 -4.26 -15.01
C GLU A 308 -14.28 -2.87 -14.38
N ALA A 309 -15.32 -2.12 -14.75
CA ALA A 309 -15.59 -0.79 -14.19
C ALA A 309 -15.88 -0.83 -12.68
N GLN A 310 -16.32 -2.00 -12.18
CA GLN A 310 -16.62 -2.20 -10.77
C GLN A 310 -15.36 -2.32 -9.90
N ASP A 311 -14.23 -2.75 -10.46
CA ASP A 311 -13.01 -3.08 -9.70
C ASP A 311 -12.48 -1.87 -8.91
N ALA A 312 -12.70 -0.66 -9.43
CA ALA A 312 -12.31 0.59 -8.77
C ALA A 312 -13.02 0.80 -7.42
N ALA A 313 -14.33 0.52 -7.34
CA ALA A 313 -15.10 0.66 -6.10
C ALA A 313 -14.65 -0.35 -5.03
N TRP A 314 -14.33 -1.59 -5.46
CA TRP A 314 -13.77 -2.62 -4.59
C TRP A 314 -12.37 -2.27 -4.09
N HIS A 315 -11.51 -1.72 -4.94
CA HIS A 315 -10.19 -1.23 -4.54
C HIS A 315 -10.26 -0.05 -3.56
N GLN A 316 -11.22 0.85 -3.76
CA GLN A 316 -11.45 1.96 -2.84
C GLN A 316 -11.95 1.48 -1.47
N THR A 317 -12.89 0.54 -1.45
CA THR A 317 -13.38 -0.10 -0.21
C THR A 317 -12.23 -0.76 0.55
N ARG A 318 -11.34 -1.46 -0.16
CA ARG A 318 -10.13 -2.04 0.44
C ARG A 318 -9.20 -1.00 1.07
N LEU A 319 -9.03 0.16 0.44
CA LEU A 319 -8.25 1.25 1.00
C LEU A 319 -8.90 1.77 2.29
N LEU A 320 -10.21 2.04 2.27
CA LEU A 320 -10.97 2.53 3.42
C LEU A 320 -10.95 1.54 4.59
N LEU A 321 -11.12 0.24 4.31
CA LEU A 321 -11.04 -0.81 5.34
C LEU A 321 -9.69 -0.80 6.06
N ARG A 322 -8.60 -0.60 5.32
CA ARG A 322 -7.26 -0.52 5.91
C ARG A 322 -7.08 0.72 6.77
N LEU A 323 -7.60 1.87 6.31
CA LEU A 323 -7.56 3.11 7.07
C LEU A 323 -8.34 3.00 8.38
N HIS A 324 -9.54 2.43 8.33
CA HIS A 324 -10.34 2.14 9.52
C HIS A 324 -9.60 1.18 10.48
N ARG A 325 -9.00 0.09 9.98
CA ARG A 325 -8.21 -0.82 10.82
C ARG A 325 -7.03 -0.11 11.49
N TYR A 326 -6.33 0.78 10.78
CA TYR A 326 -5.22 1.54 11.37
C TYR A 326 -5.70 2.57 12.40
N ALA A 327 -6.85 3.19 12.19
CA ALA A 327 -7.47 4.08 13.17
C ALA A 327 -7.85 3.32 14.45
N HIS A 328 -8.46 2.14 14.29
CA HIS A 328 -8.83 1.25 15.39
C HIS A 328 -7.61 0.73 16.16
N GLU A 329 -6.50 0.40 15.48
CA GLU A 329 -5.22 0.04 16.11
C GLU A 329 -4.71 1.15 17.05
N VAL A 330 -4.95 2.43 16.73
CA VAL A 330 -4.53 3.58 17.57
C VAL A 330 -5.46 3.77 18.76
N VAL A 331 -6.77 3.76 18.52
CA VAL A 331 -7.78 4.08 19.53
C VAL A 331 -7.93 2.97 20.56
N LEU A 332 -7.97 1.71 20.11
CA LEU A 332 -8.25 0.55 20.96
C LEU A 332 -7.01 -0.28 21.27
N GLY A 333 -5.84 0.09 20.71
CA GLY A 333 -4.56 -0.58 20.95
C GLY A 333 -4.43 -1.96 20.28
N ALA A 334 -5.45 -2.40 19.54
CA ALA A 334 -5.48 -3.67 18.83
C ALA A 334 -6.26 -3.57 17.52
N ALA A 335 -5.89 -4.42 16.57
CA ALA A 335 -6.67 -4.58 15.33
C ALA A 335 -7.94 -5.38 15.61
N ASP A 336 -9.05 -4.98 15.01
CA ASP A 336 -10.30 -5.74 15.09
C ASP A 336 -10.15 -7.11 14.37
N PRO A 337 -10.27 -8.25 15.09
CA PRO A 337 -10.20 -9.56 14.47
C PRO A 337 -11.34 -9.82 13.48
N ALA A 338 -12.53 -9.23 13.67
CA ALA A 338 -13.70 -9.47 12.84
C ALA A 338 -13.49 -9.02 11.38
N LEU A 339 -12.73 -7.94 11.17
CA LEU A 339 -12.41 -7.40 9.85
C LEU A 339 -11.28 -8.15 9.13
N THR A 340 -10.65 -9.14 9.76
CA THR A 340 -9.51 -9.86 9.16
C THR A 340 -9.94 -10.69 7.94
N GLY A 341 -11.09 -11.37 8.03
CA GLY A 341 -11.64 -12.16 6.92
C GLY A 341 -11.99 -11.29 5.72
N ALA A 342 -12.78 -10.24 5.95
CA ALA A 342 -13.15 -9.26 4.92
C ALA A 342 -11.91 -8.60 4.27
N GLY A 343 -10.91 -8.24 5.08
CA GLY A 343 -9.66 -7.68 4.58
C GLY A 343 -8.88 -8.65 3.69
N HIS A 344 -8.87 -9.93 4.06
CA HIS A 344 -8.24 -10.97 3.25
C HIS A 344 -8.96 -11.19 1.91
N ALA A 345 -10.30 -11.22 1.92
CA ALA A 345 -11.10 -11.35 0.71
C ALA A 345 -10.82 -10.20 -0.29
N LEU A 346 -10.72 -8.96 0.19
CA LEU A 346 -10.37 -7.82 -0.66
C LEU A 346 -8.92 -7.86 -1.20
N ASP A 347 -7.98 -8.45 -0.44
CA ASP A 347 -6.62 -8.70 -0.93
C ASP A 347 -6.63 -9.75 -2.06
N LEU A 348 -7.38 -10.85 -1.90
CA LEU A 348 -7.57 -11.87 -2.94
C LEU A 348 -8.21 -11.28 -4.21
N HIS A 349 -9.28 -10.48 -4.05
CA HIS A 349 -9.91 -9.76 -5.15
C HIS A 349 -8.89 -8.94 -5.93
N ARG A 350 -8.07 -8.13 -5.23
CA ARG A 350 -7.05 -7.30 -5.87
C ARG A 350 -6.01 -8.14 -6.62
N ASP A 351 -5.54 -9.21 -6.01
CA ASP A 351 -4.52 -10.07 -6.63
C ASP A 351 -5.08 -10.78 -7.88
N ALA A 352 -6.36 -11.19 -7.87
CA ALA A 352 -7.06 -11.76 -9.01
C ALA A 352 -7.29 -10.76 -10.15
N VAL A 353 -7.74 -9.53 -9.87
CA VAL A 353 -7.87 -8.45 -10.87
C VAL A 353 -6.52 -8.17 -11.56
N GLU A 354 -5.47 -8.04 -10.76
CA GLU A 354 -4.11 -7.78 -11.25
C GLU A 354 -3.55 -8.95 -12.07
N ALA A 355 -3.89 -10.18 -11.72
CA ALA A 355 -3.53 -11.39 -12.47
C ALA A 355 -4.27 -11.45 -13.81
N ALA A 356 -5.59 -11.20 -13.82
CA ALA A 356 -6.41 -11.11 -15.02
C ALA A 356 -5.89 -10.05 -16.00
N GLY A 357 -5.53 -8.86 -15.49
CA GLY A 357 -4.94 -7.78 -16.28
C GLY A 357 -3.58 -8.15 -16.88
N ALA A 358 -2.75 -8.91 -16.16
CA ALA A 358 -1.47 -9.40 -16.68
C ALA A 358 -1.65 -10.47 -17.77
N ALA A 359 -2.62 -11.38 -17.63
CA ALA A 359 -2.96 -12.36 -18.66
C ALA A 359 -3.44 -11.66 -19.94
N ALA A 360 -4.35 -10.69 -19.82
CA ALA A 360 -4.82 -9.88 -20.94
C ALA A 360 -3.70 -9.08 -21.62
N ALA A 361 -2.80 -8.48 -20.83
CA ALA A 361 -1.63 -7.77 -21.35
C ALA A 361 -0.64 -8.72 -22.07
N ALA A 362 -0.50 -9.96 -21.60
CA ALA A 362 0.32 -10.97 -22.27
C ALA A 362 -0.29 -11.41 -23.60
N ALA A 363 -1.62 -11.54 -23.68
CA ALA A 363 -2.35 -11.90 -24.91
C ALA A 363 -2.19 -10.85 -26.02
N ARG A 364 -1.93 -9.59 -25.68
CA ARG A 364 -1.62 -8.51 -26.64
C ARG A 364 -0.17 -8.51 -27.15
N THR A 365 0.65 -9.51 -26.79
CA THR A 365 2.03 -9.60 -27.29
C THR A 365 2.03 -9.95 -28.78
N PRO A 366 2.80 -9.24 -29.64
CA PRO A 366 2.83 -9.53 -31.07
C PRO A 366 3.43 -10.92 -31.35
N ARG A 367 2.96 -11.56 -32.43
CA ARG A 367 3.45 -12.86 -32.94
C ARG A 367 3.33 -14.06 -31.98
N ILE A 368 2.35 -14.04 -31.07
CA ILE A 368 2.01 -15.24 -30.28
C ILE A 368 1.20 -16.24 -31.12
N ALA A 369 1.35 -17.54 -30.83
CA ALA A 369 0.56 -18.57 -31.50
C ALA A 369 -0.91 -18.51 -31.06
N PRO A 370 -1.89 -18.83 -31.92
CA PRO A 370 -3.31 -18.82 -31.56
C PRO A 370 -3.65 -19.68 -30.33
N ALA A 371 -3.03 -20.86 -30.19
CA ALA A 371 -3.21 -21.72 -29.02
C ALA A 371 -2.72 -21.06 -27.72
N THR A 372 -1.67 -20.24 -27.78
CA THR A 372 -1.17 -19.46 -26.63
C THR A 372 -2.13 -18.32 -26.28
N ALA A 373 -2.66 -17.63 -27.29
CA ALA A 373 -3.66 -16.58 -27.08
C ALA A 373 -4.94 -17.15 -26.44
N TYR A 374 -5.40 -18.32 -26.90
CA TYR A 374 -6.53 -19.03 -26.31
C TYR A 374 -6.28 -19.39 -24.84
N ALA A 375 -5.12 -20.00 -24.53
CA ALA A 375 -4.77 -20.34 -23.14
C ALA A 375 -4.73 -19.11 -22.22
N LEU A 376 -4.22 -17.97 -22.70
CA LEU A 376 -4.23 -16.71 -21.95
C LEU A 376 -5.64 -16.13 -21.77
N GLY A 377 -6.54 -16.34 -22.74
CA GLY A 377 -7.95 -15.98 -22.63
C GLY A 377 -8.68 -16.81 -21.57
N VAL A 378 -8.47 -18.13 -21.56
CA VAL A 378 -9.04 -19.02 -20.52
C VAL A 378 -8.49 -18.64 -19.14
N LEU A 379 -7.18 -18.40 -19.04
CA LEU A 379 -6.56 -17.94 -17.79
C LEU A 379 -7.12 -16.60 -17.32
N HIS A 380 -7.36 -15.65 -18.23
CA HIS A 380 -8.01 -14.39 -17.88
C HIS A 380 -9.41 -14.63 -17.32
N ALA A 381 -10.24 -15.45 -17.98
CA ALA A 381 -11.58 -15.77 -17.52
C ALA A 381 -11.57 -16.48 -16.15
N ASP A 382 -10.68 -17.45 -15.93
CA ASP A 382 -10.44 -18.10 -14.64
C ASP A 382 -10.15 -17.07 -13.53
N GLN A 383 -9.21 -16.15 -13.78
CA GLN A 383 -8.90 -15.10 -12.81
C GLN A 383 -10.05 -14.12 -12.58
N ARG A 384 -10.93 -13.90 -13.57
CA ARG A 384 -12.13 -13.09 -13.36
C ARG A 384 -13.21 -13.84 -12.56
N HIS A 385 -13.33 -15.16 -12.67
CA HIS A 385 -14.19 -15.93 -11.75
C HIS A 385 -13.67 -15.85 -10.31
N GLU A 386 -12.36 -15.90 -10.12
CA GLU A 386 -11.73 -15.70 -8.81
C GLU A 386 -12.00 -14.31 -8.22
N VAL A 387 -12.13 -13.28 -9.06
CA VAL A 387 -12.58 -11.94 -8.63
C VAL A 387 -13.99 -12.01 -8.05
N GLU A 388 -14.94 -12.63 -8.76
CA GLU A 388 -16.31 -12.77 -8.27
C GLU A 388 -16.39 -13.65 -7.01
N ALA A 389 -15.63 -14.75 -6.95
CA ALA A 389 -15.54 -15.59 -5.76
C ALA A 389 -15.02 -14.80 -4.55
N ALA A 390 -14.00 -13.95 -4.73
CA ALA A 390 -13.50 -13.09 -3.67
C ALA A 390 -14.53 -12.05 -3.20
N ARG A 391 -15.39 -11.55 -4.09
CA ARG A 391 -16.51 -10.65 -3.74
C ARG A 391 -17.56 -11.38 -2.92
N ALA A 392 -17.92 -12.60 -3.30
CA ALA A 392 -18.84 -13.44 -2.52
C ALA A 392 -18.29 -13.73 -1.11
N VAL A 393 -17.03 -14.14 -1.01
CA VAL A 393 -16.36 -14.36 0.30
C VAL A 393 -16.32 -13.09 1.13
N PHE A 394 -16.09 -11.91 0.52
CA PHE A 394 -16.17 -10.65 1.24
C PHE A 394 -17.57 -10.42 1.84
N ARG A 395 -18.64 -10.65 1.08
CA ARG A 395 -20.02 -10.48 1.57
C ARG A 395 -20.34 -11.44 2.72
N GLU A 396 -19.89 -12.70 2.62
CA GLU A 396 -20.07 -13.70 3.69
C GLU A 396 -19.30 -13.36 4.96
N THR A 397 -18.09 -12.81 4.82
CA THR A 397 -17.20 -12.49 5.94
C THR A 397 -17.39 -11.09 6.51
N TRP A 398 -18.23 -10.25 5.89
CA TRP A 398 -18.48 -8.89 6.34
C TRP A 398 -19.29 -8.89 7.65
N PRO A 399 -18.73 -8.42 8.77
CA PRO A 399 -19.37 -8.58 10.08
C PRO A 399 -20.65 -7.75 10.25
N TYR A 400 -20.81 -6.69 9.45
CA TYR A 400 -22.02 -5.84 9.44
C TYR A 400 -23.04 -6.28 8.38
N ALA A 401 -22.94 -7.51 7.84
CA ALA A 401 -23.84 -8.04 6.80
C ALA A 401 -25.33 -8.02 7.21
N ALA A 402 -25.63 -8.10 8.51
CA ALA A 402 -26.99 -7.92 9.02
C ALA A 402 -27.59 -6.53 8.68
N ALA A 403 -26.75 -5.50 8.51
CA ALA A 403 -27.17 -4.15 8.12
C ALA A 403 -27.28 -3.95 6.60
N LEU A 404 -26.77 -4.89 5.78
CA LEU A 404 -26.92 -4.89 4.32
C LEU A 404 -28.18 -5.65 3.85
N SER A 405 -28.88 -6.30 4.78
CA SER A 405 -30.06 -7.13 4.50
C SER A 405 -31.40 -6.40 4.74
N THR A 406 -31.37 -5.11 5.08
CA THR A 406 -32.61 -4.32 5.18
C THR A 406 -32.98 -3.76 3.80
N PRO A 407 -34.16 -4.14 3.25
CA PRO A 407 -34.59 -3.79 1.89
C PRO A 407 -34.88 -2.30 1.69
#